data_AF-A0A836TIZ7-F1
#
_entry.id   AF-A0A836TIZ7-F1
#
_cell.length_a   1.000
_cell.length_b   1.000
_cell.length_c   1.000
_cell.angle_alpha   90.00
_cell.angle_beta   90.00
_cell.angle_gamma   90.00
#
_symmetry.space_group_name_H-M   'P 1'
#
loop_
_entity.id
_entity.type
_entity.pdbx_description
1 polymer ?
#
loop_
_entity_poly.entity_id
_entity_poly.type
_entity_poly.pdbx_seq_one_letter_code
_entity_poly.pdbx_strand_id
1 'polypeptide(L)'
;MRDITKYCLETAAVFVFMAMAAGATSANSIVTGTITDKAGALLPGVPITFLHQKSSIAVTGLSGPNGRFEIWLQKSGSHVATAGGRKWTAEPVTMIATKSKAHAINFTLSPSPNYLQKLPSSHWLSVLPEGEMKREFLVNCTSCHEISHPRMTRKGMHRSRESWAEAIAVMRSIDEYGLTPADFDDDLYAKWLAGNLTEKAMSGAAPLEDTNPAAMNARFTEYPVPKHPALPHDLVVGPDRRIWVTGFFNDEMWALEPSTGEIEAFPINEKVDTLGQVRALKFKANGKLVMLLGGTDAMVELDPETGAYQTFDAGMYGHSLDLDSQGNVWFNDYFGKPEQIGKIDGGTGELTVHQIPSAYLTEA
;
A
#
# COMPACT_ATOMS: atom_id res chain seq x y z
N MET A 1 -12.92 67.36 -36.52
CA MET A 1 -12.48 67.77 -37.87
C MET A 1 -11.86 66.56 -38.54
N ARG A 2 -12.54 66.05 -39.59
CA ARG A 2 -12.07 65.34 -40.82
C ARG A 2 -11.09 64.16 -40.65
N ASP A 3 -11.14 63.07 -41.39
CA ASP A 3 -12.02 62.53 -42.44
C ASP A 3 -11.58 61.08 -42.73
N ILE A 4 -12.54 60.21 -43.04
CA ILE A 4 -12.59 59.30 -44.21
C ILE A 4 -11.51 58.19 -44.39
N THR A 5 -12.05 56.99 -44.70
CA THR A 5 -11.62 55.95 -45.68
C THR A 5 -10.82 54.69 -45.28
N LYS A 6 -11.48 53.56 -45.62
CA LYS A 6 -11.00 52.30 -46.26
C LYS A 6 -10.23 51.28 -45.43
N TYR A 7 -10.75 50.05 -45.38
CA TYR A 7 -10.30 48.82 -46.09
C TYR A 7 -11.04 47.63 -45.45
N CYS A 8 -11.96 47.00 -46.18
CA CYS A 8 -11.80 45.69 -46.86
C CYS A 8 -11.41 44.52 -45.96
N LEU A 9 -12.30 43.52 -45.99
CA LEU A 9 -12.17 42.09 -45.73
C LEU A 9 -10.76 41.57 -45.43
N GLU A 10 -10.65 40.77 -44.37
CA GLU A 10 -10.14 39.39 -44.50
C GLU A 10 -10.60 38.52 -43.33
N THR A 11 -11.14 37.36 -43.70
CA THR A 11 -11.62 36.26 -42.86
C THR A 11 -10.44 35.58 -42.15
N ALA A 12 -10.39 35.63 -40.83
CA ALA A 12 -9.53 34.76 -40.04
C ALA A 12 -10.33 33.53 -39.58
N ALA A 13 -10.00 32.37 -40.14
CA ALA A 13 -10.50 31.07 -39.71
C ALA A 13 -9.97 30.76 -38.31
N VAL A 14 -10.88 30.64 -37.34
CA VAL A 14 -10.57 30.11 -36.01
C VAL A 14 -10.51 28.58 -36.12
N PHE A 15 -9.31 28.02 -36.22
CA PHE A 15 -9.09 26.59 -36.00
C PHE A 15 -9.21 26.32 -34.50
N VAL A 16 -10.38 25.84 -34.07
CA VAL A 16 -10.52 25.17 -32.78
C VAL A 16 -9.81 23.82 -32.91
N PHE A 17 -8.58 23.74 -32.40
CA PHE A 17 -7.92 22.47 -32.14
C PHE A 17 -8.67 21.78 -30.99
N MET A 18 -9.68 20.99 -31.33
CA MET A 18 -10.27 20.04 -30.42
C MET A 18 -9.24 18.92 -30.26
N ALA A 19 -8.39 19.02 -29.22
CA ALA A 19 -7.55 17.92 -28.81
C ALA A 19 -8.46 16.75 -28.42
N MET A 20 -8.66 15.81 -29.34
CA MET A 20 -9.19 14.51 -28.98
C MET A 20 -8.14 13.85 -28.08
N ALA A 21 -8.35 13.96 -26.78
CA ALA A 21 -7.86 12.94 -25.87
C ALA A 21 -8.55 11.64 -26.28
N ALA A 22 -7.93 10.91 -27.22
CA ALA A 22 -8.21 9.51 -27.44
C ALA A 22 -7.77 8.79 -26.16
N GLY A 23 -8.62 8.83 -25.13
CA GLY A 23 -8.51 7.90 -24.03
C GLY A 23 -8.53 6.53 -24.64
N ALA A 24 -7.39 5.84 -24.62
CA ALA A 24 -7.33 4.44 -24.94
C ALA A 24 -8.21 3.74 -23.91
N THR A 25 -9.51 3.58 -24.21
CA THR A 25 -10.35 2.63 -23.50
C THR A 25 -9.72 1.28 -23.78
N SER A 26 -8.87 0.81 -22.87
CA SER A 26 -8.46 -0.59 -22.85
C SER A 26 -9.76 -1.38 -22.88
N ALA A 27 -9.98 -2.07 -23.99
CA ALA A 27 -11.20 -2.82 -24.22
C ALA A 27 -11.22 -4.02 -23.26
N ASN A 28 -11.68 -3.76 -22.04
CA ASN A 28 -11.70 -4.71 -20.94
C ASN A 28 -12.55 -5.92 -21.32
N SER A 29 -12.12 -7.10 -20.87
CA SER A 29 -12.98 -8.29 -20.92
C SER A 29 -13.79 -8.38 -19.64
N ILE A 30 -15.03 -8.82 -19.74
CA ILE A 30 -15.92 -8.98 -18.58
C ILE A 30 -16.03 -10.47 -18.24
N VAL A 31 -15.88 -10.81 -16.97
CA VAL A 31 -16.08 -12.16 -16.46
C VAL A 31 -17.23 -12.14 -15.47
N THR A 32 -18.21 -13.01 -15.72
CA THR A 32 -19.39 -13.18 -14.89
C THR A 32 -19.46 -14.60 -14.37
N GLY A 33 -20.20 -14.82 -13.28
CA GLY A 33 -20.30 -16.15 -12.73
C GLY A 33 -21.07 -16.24 -11.42
N THR A 34 -21.16 -17.45 -10.91
CA THR A 34 -21.75 -17.75 -9.61
C THR A 34 -20.79 -18.51 -8.72
N ILE A 35 -20.83 -18.20 -7.44
CA ILE A 35 -20.11 -18.89 -6.37
C ILE A 35 -21.10 -19.70 -5.55
N THR A 36 -20.87 -21.00 -5.43
CA THR A 36 -21.72 -21.94 -4.69
C THR A 36 -20.90 -22.80 -3.73
N ASP A 37 -21.53 -23.38 -2.72
CA ASP A 37 -20.96 -24.52 -1.99
C ASP A 37 -21.35 -25.86 -2.67
N LYS A 38 -20.88 -26.98 -2.11
CA LYS A 38 -21.22 -28.33 -2.61
C LYS A 38 -22.71 -28.69 -2.52
N ALA A 39 -23.48 -28.01 -1.66
CA ALA A 39 -24.93 -28.20 -1.56
C ALA A 39 -25.70 -27.32 -2.57
N GLY A 40 -24.99 -26.46 -3.32
CA GLY A 40 -25.57 -25.53 -4.29
C GLY A 40 -26.03 -24.20 -3.66
N ALA A 41 -25.74 -23.95 -2.39
CA ALA A 41 -26.05 -22.67 -1.77
C ALA A 41 -25.14 -21.57 -2.32
N LEU A 42 -25.72 -20.42 -2.64
CA LEU A 42 -24.98 -19.26 -3.17
C LEU A 42 -24.20 -18.57 -2.06
N LEU A 43 -22.92 -18.28 -2.30
CA LEU A 43 -22.02 -17.73 -1.29
C LEU A 43 -21.72 -16.24 -1.58
N PRO A 44 -22.19 -15.31 -0.74
CA PRO A 44 -21.91 -13.88 -0.89
C PRO A 44 -20.55 -13.49 -0.28
N GLY A 45 -19.98 -12.37 -0.76
CA GLY A 45 -18.76 -11.77 -0.21
C GLY A 45 -17.48 -12.57 -0.44
N VAL A 46 -17.51 -13.60 -1.29
CA VAL A 46 -16.33 -14.42 -1.59
C VAL A 46 -15.40 -13.62 -2.52
N PRO A 47 -14.10 -13.51 -2.24
CA PRO A 47 -13.14 -12.98 -3.19
C PRO A 47 -12.89 -13.92 -4.36
N ILE A 48 -12.88 -13.34 -5.56
CA ILE A 48 -12.44 -13.96 -6.81
C ILE A 48 -11.29 -13.13 -7.35
N THR A 49 -10.12 -13.74 -7.51
CA THR A 49 -8.90 -13.10 -8.02
C THR A 49 -8.55 -13.68 -9.38
N PHE A 50 -8.29 -12.81 -10.36
CA PHE A 50 -7.80 -13.16 -11.68
C PHE A 50 -6.36 -12.66 -11.84
N LEU A 51 -5.41 -13.58 -11.84
CA LEU A 51 -3.99 -13.27 -12.03
C LEU A 51 -3.60 -13.44 -13.50
N HIS A 52 -3.23 -12.35 -14.15
CA HIS A 52 -2.72 -12.38 -15.52
C HIS A 52 -1.32 -12.99 -15.57
N GLN A 53 -1.16 -14.10 -16.30
CA GLN A 53 0.06 -14.92 -16.23
C GLN A 53 1.32 -14.24 -16.77
N LYS A 54 1.19 -13.29 -17.70
CA LYS A 54 2.35 -12.62 -18.30
C LYS A 54 2.80 -11.38 -17.52
N SER A 55 1.85 -10.57 -17.05
CA SER A 55 2.18 -9.31 -16.37
C SER A 55 2.08 -9.40 -14.86
N SER A 56 1.65 -10.53 -14.30
CA SER A 56 1.42 -10.73 -12.87
C SER A 56 0.48 -9.69 -12.24
N ILE A 57 -0.33 -9.01 -13.04
CA ILE A 57 -1.35 -8.09 -12.54
C ILE A 57 -2.53 -8.94 -12.08
N ALA A 58 -2.99 -8.70 -10.85
CA ALA A 58 -4.15 -9.37 -10.29
C ALA A 58 -5.33 -8.41 -10.21
N VAL A 59 -6.52 -8.89 -10.56
CA VAL A 59 -7.79 -8.18 -10.34
C VAL A 59 -8.66 -9.02 -9.43
N THR A 60 -9.06 -8.46 -8.30
CA THR A 60 -9.91 -9.12 -7.30
C THR A 60 -11.25 -8.40 -7.19
N GLY A 61 -12.34 -9.16 -7.24
CA GLY A 61 -13.68 -8.67 -6.90
C GLY A 61 -14.37 -9.62 -5.93
N LEU A 62 -15.49 -9.17 -5.37
CA LEU A 62 -16.28 -9.97 -4.44
C LEU A 62 -17.59 -10.44 -5.09
N SER A 63 -18.07 -11.63 -4.71
CA SER A 63 -19.43 -12.06 -5.03
C SER A 63 -20.46 -11.19 -4.29
N GLY A 64 -21.54 -10.84 -4.99
CA GLY A 64 -22.65 -10.09 -4.43
C GLY A 64 -23.56 -10.93 -3.52
N PRO A 65 -24.62 -10.34 -2.96
CA PRO A 65 -25.54 -11.01 -2.02
C PRO A 65 -26.20 -12.29 -2.56
N ASN A 66 -26.30 -12.42 -3.88
CA ASN A 66 -26.85 -13.59 -4.57
C ASN A 66 -25.76 -14.56 -5.06
N GLY A 67 -24.54 -14.47 -4.53
CA GLY A 67 -23.39 -15.27 -4.94
C GLY A 67 -22.92 -15.04 -6.38
N ARG A 68 -23.48 -14.05 -7.10
CA ARG A 68 -23.05 -13.71 -8.47
C ARG A 68 -21.94 -12.67 -8.44
N PHE A 69 -21.05 -12.70 -9.41
CA PHE A 69 -20.02 -11.68 -9.57
C PHE A 69 -19.94 -11.19 -11.01
N GLU A 70 -19.41 -9.98 -11.15
CA GLU A 70 -19.02 -9.35 -12.40
C GLU A 70 -17.69 -8.63 -12.17
N ILE A 71 -16.66 -9.01 -12.93
CA ILE A 71 -15.30 -8.51 -12.81
C ILE A 71 -14.76 -8.15 -14.19
N TRP A 72 -14.18 -6.95 -14.29
CA TRP A 72 -13.58 -6.42 -15.51
C TRP A 72 -12.08 -6.66 -15.49
N LEU A 73 -11.56 -7.36 -16.49
CA LEU A 73 -10.13 -7.61 -16.65
C LEU A 73 -9.54 -6.64 -17.67
N GLN A 74 -8.51 -5.91 -17.24
CA GLN A 74 -7.78 -4.94 -18.05
C GLN A 74 -6.77 -5.57 -19.02
N LYS A 75 -6.32 -6.80 -18.75
CA LYS A 75 -5.41 -7.55 -19.62
C LYS A 75 -6.18 -8.64 -20.35
N SER A 76 -5.88 -8.79 -21.64
CA SER A 76 -6.25 -9.97 -22.42
C SER A 76 -5.14 -11.01 -22.36
N GLY A 77 -5.49 -12.28 -22.49
CA GLY A 77 -4.55 -13.40 -22.45
C GLY A 77 -4.87 -14.39 -21.34
N SER A 78 -3.88 -15.23 -21.02
CA SER A 78 -4.03 -16.29 -20.02
C SER A 78 -4.14 -15.71 -18.61
N HIS A 79 -5.17 -16.12 -17.88
CA HIS A 79 -5.37 -15.81 -16.47
C HIS A 79 -5.56 -17.10 -15.68
N VAL A 80 -5.07 -17.10 -14.45
CA VAL A 80 -5.47 -18.08 -13.43
C VAL A 80 -6.45 -17.39 -12.50
N ALA A 81 -7.67 -17.92 -12.44
CA ALA A 81 -8.73 -17.45 -11.59
C ALA A 81 -8.81 -18.32 -10.33
N THR A 82 -8.76 -17.69 -9.16
CA THR A 82 -8.97 -18.35 -7.87
C THR A 82 -10.20 -17.76 -7.21
N ALA A 83 -10.99 -18.60 -6.54
CA ALA A 83 -12.09 -18.16 -5.70
C ALA A 83 -11.97 -18.83 -4.34
N GLY A 84 -12.16 -18.05 -3.29
CA GLY A 84 -11.98 -18.53 -1.94
C GLY A 84 -11.74 -17.37 -1.01
N GLY A 85 -11.66 -17.67 0.27
CA GLY A 85 -11.43 -16.68 1.30
C GLY A 85 -10.88 -17.33 2.54
N ARG A 86 -11.19 -16.74 3.70
CA ARG A 86 -10.77 -17.28 5.00
C ARG A 86 -11.30 -18.70 5.20
N LYS A 87 -12.61 -18.88 5.02
CA LYS A 87 -13.32 -20.14 5.30
C LYS A 87 -13.39 -21.10 4.12
N TRP A 88 -13.18 -20.62 2.90
CA TRP A 88 -13.50 -21.36 1.69
C TRP A 88 -12.31 -21.46 0.75
N THR A 89 -12.30 -22.54 -0.03
CA THR A 89 -11.32 -22.75 -1.09
C THR A 89 -11.98 -23.44 -2.28
N ALA A 90 -11.46 -23.20 -3.47
CA ALA A 90 -11.80 -23.91 -4.69
C ALA A 90 -10.52 -24.20 -5.47
N GLU A 91 -10.59 -25.16 -6.39
CA GLU A 91 -9.51 -25.37 -7.35
C GLU A 91 -9.39 -24.16 -8.30
N PRO A 92 -8.16 -23.72 -8.63
CA PRO A 92 -7.96 -22.67 -9.60
C PRO A 92 -8.49 -23.05 -10.99
N VAL A 93 -8.97 -22.06 -11.74
CA VAL A 93 -9.44 -22.22 -13.11
C VAL A 93 -8.57 -21.38 -14.04
N THR A 94 -8.00 -22.00 -15.08
CA THR A 94 -7.30 -21.26 -16.13
C THR A 94 -8.28 -20.82 -17.22
N MET A 95 -8.17 -19.58 -17.67
CA MET A 95 -9.00 -19.02 -18.73
C MET A 95 -8.19 -18.13 -19.69
N ILE A 96 -8.74 -17.89 -20.88
CA ILE A 96 -8.17 -16.95 -21.85
C ILE A 96 -9.13 -15.78 -22.04
N ALA A 97 -8.80 -14.65 -21.42
CA ALA A 97 -9.53 -13.40 -21.56
C ALA A 97 -9.31 -12.80 -22.96
N THR A 98 -10.39 -12.47 -23.65
CA THR A 98 -10.36 -11.81 -24.97
C THR A 98 -11.01 -10.43 -24.86
N LYS A 99 -10.37 -9.40 -25.43
CA LYS A 99 -10.88 -8.02 -25.41
C LYS A 99 -12.32 -7.93 -25.90
N SER A 100 -13.12 -7.10 -25.23
CA SER A 100 -14.54 -6.87 -25.53
C SER A 100 -15.43 -8.12 -25.56
N LYS A 101 -14.99 -9.23 -24.94
CA LYS A 101 -15.82 -10.45 -24.81
C LYS A 101 -16.23 -10.68 -23.36
N ALA A 102 -17.44 -11.22 -23.21
CA ALA A 102 -17.92 -11.77 -21.96
C ALA A 102 -17.49 -13.23 -21.82
N HIS A 103 -17.10 -13.59 -20.60
CA HIS A 103 -16.74 -14.94 -20.20
C HIS A 103 -17.58 -15.35 -18.99
N ALA A 104 -17.90 -16.63 -18.88
CA ALA A 104 -18.66 -17.18 -17.76
C ALA A 104 -17.82 -18.23 -17.03
N ILE A 105 -17.61 -18.05 -15.72
CA ILE A 105 -16.87 -19.00 -14.88
C ILE A 105 -17.63 -19.17 -13.56
N ASN A 106 -17.91 -20.40 -13.19
CA ASN A 106 -18.54 -20.71 -11.91
C ASN A 106 -17.54 -21.40 -10.99
N PHE A 107 -17.67 -21.17 -9.69
CA PHE A 107 -16.89 -21.87 -8.68
C PHE A 107 -17.81 -22.60 -7.70
N THR A 108 -17.40 -23.82 -7.35
CA THR A 108 -17.98 -24.59 -6.26
C THR A 108 -16.94 -24.73 -5.17
N LEU A 109 -17.23 -24.17 -4.00
CA LEU A 109 -16.31 -24.03 -2.89
C LEU A 109 -16.45 -25.18 -1.90
N SER A 110 -15.34 -25.53 -1.28
CA SER A 110 -15.27 -26.42 -0.12
C SER A 110 -14.73 -25.67 1.10
N PRO A 111 -15.07 -26.09 2.33
CA PRO A 111 -14.44 -25.56 3.52
C PRO A 111 -12.91 -25.66 3.43
N SER A 112 -12.20 -24.60 3.79
CA SER A 112 -10.74 -24.59 3.76
C SER A 112 -10.20 -25.37 4.96
N PRO A 113 -9.37 -26.41 4.74
CA PRO A 113 -8.82 -27.20 5.85
C PRO A 113 -7.89 -26.40 6.75
N ASN A 114 -7.29 -25.32 6.23
CA ASN A 114 -6.36 -24.44 6.94
C ASN A 114 -6.95 -23.05 7.21
N TYR A 115 -8.27 -22.94 7.41
CA TYR A 115 -8.94 -21.64 7.52
C TYR A 115 -8.36 -20.75 8.64
N LEU A 116 -7.94 -21.35 9.75
CA LEU A 116 -7.30 -20.62 10.86
C LEU A 116 -6.05 -19.87 10.38
N GLN A 117 -5.24 -20.45 9.50
CA GLN A 117 -4.04 -19.78 8.97
C GLN A 117 -4.34 -18.54 8.13
N LYS A 118 -5.60 -18.37 7.68
CA LYS A 118 -6.05 -17.26 6.85
C LYS A 118 -6.78 -16.17 7.64
N LEU A 119 -6.90 -16.31 8.96
CA LEU A 119 -7.60 -15.34 9.80
C LEU A 119 -6.72 -14.11 10.08
N PRO A 120 -7.28 -12.89 10.01
CA PRO A 120 -6.53 -11.65 10.21
C PRO A 120 -6.14 -11.47 11.68
N SER A 121 -5.17 -10.58 11.94
CA SER A 121 -4.79 -10.17 13.30
C SER A 121 -5.97 -9.77 14.17
N SER A 122 -6.94 -9.06 13.61
CA SER A 122 -8.13 -8.62 14.36
C SER A 122 -8.95 -9.77 14.95
N HIS A 123 -8.96 -10.94 14.32
CA HIS A 123 -9.61 -12.12 14.88
C HIS A 123 -8.86 -12.65 16.10
N TRP A 124 -7.54 -12.79 16.01
CA TRP A 124 -6.71 -13.25 17.12
C TRP A 124 -6.77 -12.30 18.31
N LEU A 125 -6.76 -11.00 18.02
CA LEU A 125 -6.91 -9.95 19.02
C LEU A 125 -8.30 -9.96 19.65
N SER A 126 -9.38 -10.32 18.94
CA SER A 126 -10.72 -10.39 19.53
C SER A 126 -10.91 -11.55 20.52
N VAL A 127 -10.00 -12.53 20.52
CA VAL A 127 -9.97 -13.59 21.54
C VAL A 127 -9.48 -13.07 22.89
N LEU A 128 -8.62 -12.04 22.88
CA LEU A 128 -8.05 -11.47 24.09
C LEU A 128 -9.07 -10.59 24.83
N PRO A 129 -9.13 -10.67 26.18
CA PRO A 129 -10.06 -9.89 26.98
C PRO A 129 -9.78 -8.39 26.84
N GLU A 130 -10.84 -7.59 26.78
CA GLU A 130 -10.74 -6.12 26.77
C GLU A 130 -10.16 -5.61 28.09
N GLY A 131 -9.34 -4.56 28.04
CA GLY A 131 -8.74 -3.95 29.23
C GLY A 131 -7.39 -3.30 28.94
N GLU A 132 -6.75 -2.77 29.98
CA GLU A 132 -5.45 -2.09 29.87
C GLU A 132 -4.36 -3.02 29.34
N MET A 133 -4.31 -4.27 29.82
CA MET A 133 -3.33 -5.26 29.36
C MET A 133 -3.40 -5.52 27.84
N LYS A 134 -4.61 -5.54 27.27
CA LYS A 134 -4.76 -5.66 25.81
C LYS A 134 -4.31 -4.39 25.09
N ARG A 135 -4.60 -3.20 25.62
CA ARG A 135 -4.16 -1.93 25.02
C ARG A 135 -2.64 -1.81 25.01
N GLU A 136 -2.00 -2.12 26.13
CA GLU A 136 -0.54 -2.14 26.26
C GLU A 136 0.08 -3.20 25.34
N PHE A 137 -0.47 -4.42 25.30
CA PHE A 137 -0.04 -5.46 24.35
C PHE A 137 -0.11 -4.99 22.88
N LEU A 138 -1.18 -4.31 22.49
CA LEU A 138 -1.33 -3.79 21.12
C LEU A 138 -0.19 -2.83 20.77
N VAL A 139 0.10 -1.86 21.64
CA VAL A 139 1.13 -0.85 21.41
C VAL A 139 2.53 -1.46 21.41
N ASN A 140 2.83 -2.34 22.37
CA ASN A 140 4.19 -2.80 22.62
C ASN A 140 4.58 -4.04 21.82
N CYS A 141 3.61 -4.91 21.48
CA CYS A 141 3.92 -6.21 20.86
C CYS A 141 3.48 -6.33 19.39
N THR A 142 2.61 -5.46 18.89
CA THR A 142 2.07 -5.58 17.50
C THR A 142 2.66 -4.59 16.50
N SER A 143 3.59 -3.74 16.95
CA SER A 143 4.22 -2.69 16.16
C SER A 143 5.25 -3.20 15.16
N CYS A 144 5.99 -4.26 15.47
CA CYS A 144 7.04 -4.80 14.59
C CYS A 144 6.51 -5.87 13.61
N HIS A 145 5.53 -6.66 14.03
CA HIS A 145 4.94 -7.70 13.20
C HIS A 145 3.49 -7.95 13.58
N GLU A 146 2.73 -8.48 12.63
CA GLU A 146 1.35 -8.85 12.87
C GLU A 146 1.19 -10.04 13.84
N ILE A 147 0.01 -10.15 14.44
CA ILE A 147 -0.41 -11.30 15.27
C ILE A 147 -1.15 -12.27 14.36
N SER A 148 -0.51 -13.37 13.98
CA SER A 148 -1.08 -14.34 13.06
C SER A 148 -0.98 -15.77 13.58
N HIS A 149 -1.66 -16.71 12.93
CA HIS A 149 -1.67 -18.12 13.33
C HIS A 149 -0.26 -18.72 13.57
N PRO A 150 0.76 -18.48 12.71
CA PRO A 150 2.13 -18.96 12.97
C PRO A 150 2.78 -18.33 14.21
N ARG A 151 2.31 -17.15 14.66
CA ARG A 151 2.75 -16.53 15.91
C ARG A 151 2.03 -17.14 17.10
N MET A 152 0.75 -17.50 16.96
CA MET A 152 -0.05 -18.09 18.05
C MET A 152 0.29 -19.55 18.33
N THR A 153 0.88 -20.22 17.35
CA THR A 153 1.24 -21.64 17.44
C THR A 153 2.75 -21.86 17.37
N ARG A 154 3.23 -22.99 17.90
CA ARG A 154 4.59 -23.49 17.76
C ARG A 154 4.51 -24.98 17.46
N LYS A 155 5.10 -25.41 16.33
CA LYS A 155 5.00 -26.80 15.83
C LYS A 155 3.54 -27.29 15.74
N GLY A 156 2.62 -26.41 15.35
CA GLY A 156 1.19 -26.72 15.22
C GLY A 156 0.41 -26.78 16.54
N MET A 157 1.05 -26.56 17.69
CA MET A 157 0.39 -26.51 19.01
C MET A 157 0.25 -25.08 19.50
N HIS A 158 -0.76 -24.79 20.31
CA HIS A 158 -0.86 -23.51 21.00
C HIS A 158 0.32 -23.33 21.96
N ARG A 159 0.74 -22.08 22.17
CA ARG A 159 1.90 -21.77 23.03
C ARG A 159 1.55 -21.90 24.50
N SER A 160 2.41 -22.61 25.25
CA SER A 160 2.41 -22.55 26.72
C SER A 160 2.97 -21.21 27.22
N ARG A 161 2.86 -20.96 28.53
CA ARG A 161 3.49 -19.80 29.18
C ARG A 161 4.99 -19.76 28.89
N GLU A 162 5.69 -20.89 29.00
CA GLU A 162 7.13 -20.98 28.75
C GLU A 162 7.46 -20.65 27.29
N SER A 163 6.67 -21.19 26.37
CA SER A 163 6.86 -20.91 24.94
C SER A 163 6.49 -19.47 24.56
N TRP A 164 5.67 -18.77 25.34
CA TRP A 164 5.42 -17.33 25.19
C TRP A 164 6.56 -16.50 25.77
N ALA A 165 7.07 -16.84 26.95
CA ALA A 165 8.20 -16.18 27.57
C ALA A 165 9.46 -16.24 26.67
N GLU A 166 9.72 -17.39 26.04
CA GLU A 166 10.79 -17.52 25.04
C GLU A 166 10.59 -16.57 23.84
N ALA A 167 9.34 -16.41 23.37
CA ALA A 167 9.05 -15.51 22.27
C ALA A 167 9.24 -14.04 22.66
N ILE A 168 8.81 -13.67 23.87
CA ILE A 168 9.01 -12.32 24.43
C ILE A 168 10.50 -12.02 24.59
N ALA A 169 11.30 -12.96 25.09
CA ALA A 169 12.75 -12.80 25.18
C ALA A 169 13.40 -12.53 23.81
N VAL A 170 12.94 -13.22 22.75
CA VAL A 170 13.40 -12.94 21.37
C VAL A 170 12.98 -11.54 20.94
N MET A 171 11.75 -11.11 21.21
CA MET A 171 11.29 -9.74 20.88
C MET A 171 12.16 -8.69 21.58
N ARG A 172 12.48 -8.86 22.87
CA ARG A 172 13.35 -7.95 23.60
C ARG A 172 14.78 -7.93 23.07
N SER A 173 15.29 -9.07 22.59
CA SER A 173 16.65 -9.15 22.05
C SER A 173 16.85 -8.36 20.75
N ILE A 174 15.77 -7.96 20.09
CA ILE A 174 15.77 -7.17 18.85
C ILE A 174 15.11 -5.80 19.00
N ASP A 175 14.77 -5.40 20.23
CA ASP A 175 14.14 -4.12 20.53
C ASP A 175 15.19 -2.99 20.59
N GLU A 176 15.77 -2.67 19.44
CA GLU A 176 16.74 -1.58 19.31
C GLU A 176 16.12 -0.19 19.56
N TYR A 177 14.79 -0.09 19.51
CA TYR A 177 14.05 1.17 19.61
C TYR A 177 13.42 1.42 20.98
N GLY A 178 13.56 0.48 21.93
CA GLY A 178 12.94 0.60 23.26
C GLY A 178 11.42 0.67 23.21
N LEU A 179 10.79 -0.05 22.28
CA LEU A 179 9.34 -0.12 22.13
C LEU A 179 8.67 -0.79 23.33
N THR A 180 9.38 -1.69 24.01
CA THR A 180 8.93 -2.30 25.25
C THR A 180 9.32 -1.43 26.44
N PRO A 181 8.36 -0.92 27.24
CA PRO A 181 8.65 -0.16 28.43
C PRO A 181 9.55 -0.92 29.41
N ALA A 182 10.33 -0.19 30.19
CA ALA A 182 11.24 -0.79 31.17
C ALA A 182 10.50 -1.58 32.26
N ASP A 183 9.25 -1.19 32.57
CA ASP A 183 8.37 -1.82 33.54
C ASP A 183 7.48 -2.94 32.97
N PHE A 184 7.65 -3.30 31.69
CA PHE A 184 6.91 -4.38 31.06
C PHE A 184 7.20 -5.75 31.72
N ASP A 185 6.15 -6.42 32.22
CA ASP A 185 6.24 -7.71 32.90
C ASP A 185 6.08 -8.89 31.92
N ASP A 186 7.22 -9.40 31.44
CA ASP A 186 7.28 -10.53 30.49
C ASP A 186 6.51 -11.78 30.97
N ASP A 187 6.57 -12.10 32.27
CA ASP A 187 5.94 -13.30 32.82
C ASP A 187 4.42 -13.14 32.90
N LEU A 188 3.96 -11.97 33.34
CA LEU A 188 2.54 -11.62 33.35
C LEU A 188 1.93 -11.75 31.96
N TYR A 189 2.58 -11.17 30.94
CA TYR A 189 2.13 -11.25 29.56
C TYR A 189 2.19 -12.67 29.01
N ALA A 190 3.24 -13.43 29.29
CA ALA A 190 3.33 -14.82 28.89
C ALA A 190 2.21 -15.69 29.48
N LYS A 191 1.89 -15.50 30.77
CA LYS A 191 0.77 -16.17 31.45
C LYS A 191 -0.57 -15.76 30.87
N TRP A 192 -0.78 -14.46 30.67
CA TRP A 192 -2.02 -13.92 30.13
C TRP A 192 -2.29 -14.43 28.71
N LEU A 193 -1.29 -14.41 27.82
CA LEU A 193 -1.40 -14.93 26.46
C LEU A 193 -1.70 -16.44 26.47
N ALA A 194 -0.98 -17.23 27.28
CA ALA A 194 -1.22 -18.67 27.39
C ALA A 194 -2.64 -19.00 27.92
N GLY A 195 -3.13 -18.22 28.88
CA GLY A 195 -4.45 -18.42 29.48
C GLY A 195 -5.63 -18.02 28.60
N ASN A 196 -5.44 -17.07 27.69
CA ASN A 196 -6.50 -16.55 26.82
C ASN A 196 -6.46 -17.14 25.40
N LEU A 197 -5.28 -17.38 24.83
CA LEU A 197 -5.10 -17.95 23.49
C LEU A 197 -5.04 -19.48 23.54
N THR A 198 -6.02 -20.08 24.22
CA THR A 198 -6.17 -21.53 24.31
C THR A 198 -6.71 -22.11 23.00
N GLU A 199 -6.49 -23.40 22.75
CA GLU A 199 -7.07 -24.08 21.59
C GLU A 199 -8.59 -23.92 21.52
N LYS A 200 -9.29 -24.04 22.67
CA LYS A 200 -10.73 -23.86 22.76
C LYS A 200 -11.15 -22.43 22.42
N ALA A 201 -10.44 -21.43 22.94
CA ALA A 201 -10.76 -20.03 22.67
C ALA A 201 -10.52 -19.66 21.20
N MET A 202 -9.40 -20.11 20.63
CA MET A 202 -9.03 -19.88 19.23
C MET A 202 -9.95 -20.59 18.23
N SER A 203 -10.32 -21.85 18.50
CA SER A 203 -11.23 -22.60 17.62
C SER A 203 -12.70 -22.23 17.79
N GLY A 204 -13.08 -21.78 18.99
CA GLY A 204 -14.45 -21.37 19.33
C GLY A 204 -14.76 -19.90 19.01
N ALA A 205 -13.74 -19.08 18.74
CA ALA A 205 -13.95 -17.70 18.31
C ALA A 205 -14.69 -17.68 16.97
N ALA A 206 -15.87 -17.07 16.97
CA ALA A 206 -16.60 -16.86 15.72
C ALA A 206 -15.69 -16.06 14.78
N PRO A 207 -15.43 -16.54 13.55
CA PRO A 207 -14.74 -15.72 12.58
C PRO A 207 -15.55 -14.45 12.37
N LEU A 208 -14.88 -13.29 12.36
CA LEU A 208 -15.53 -12.02 12.04
C LEU A 208 -16.38 -12.20 10.78
N GLU A 209 -17.62 -11.69 10.79
CA GLU A 209 -18.50 -11.84 9.64
C GLU A 209 -17.84 -11.23 8.40
N ASP A 210 -17.69 -12.05 7.36
CA ASP A 210 -17.02 -11.66 6.12
C ASP A 210 -17.96 -10.86 5.19
N THR A 211 -19.19 -10.57 5.62
CA THR A 211 -20.24 -10.02 4.75
C THR A 211 -20.66 -8.63 5.18
N ASN A 212 -19.91 -7.62 4.76
CA ASN A 212 -20.42 -6.26 4.67
C ASN A 212 -21.01 -6.05 3.26
N PRO A 213 -22.34 -5.89 3.10
CA PRO A 213 -22.94 -5.67 1.78
C PRO A 213 -22.35 -4.50 1.01
N ALA A 214 -21.96 -3.42 1.70
CA ALA A 214 -21.31 -2.27 1.06
C ALA A 214 -19.93 -2.62 0.49
N ALA A 215 -19.21 -3.53 1.15
CA ALA A 215 -17.89 -3.97 0.70
C ALA A 215 -17.95 -4.89 -0.53
N MET A 216 -19.09 -5.55 -0.83
CA MET A 216 -19.21 -6.48 -1.96
C MET A 216 -19.03 -5.82 -3.35
N ASN A 217 -19.17 -4.49 -3.40
CA ASN A 217 -18.88 -3.71 -4.61
C ASN A 217 -17.39 -3.34 -4.75
N ALA A 218 -16.56 -3.65 -3.75
CA ALA A 218 -15.13 -3.38 -3.81
C ALA A 218 -14.47 -4.17 -4.94
N ARG A 219 -13.51 -3.51 -5.59
CA ARG A 219 -12.66 -4.08 -6.62
C ARG A 219 -11.23 -3.66 -6.31
N PHE A 220 -10.31 -4.61 -6.40
CA PHE A 220 -8.91 -4.41 -6.13
C PHE A 220 -8.13 -4.76 -7.38
N THR A 221 -7.12 -3.94 -7.67
CA THR A 221 -6.17 -4.22 -8.73
C THR A 221 -4.79 -4.12 -8.14
N GLU A 222 -4.01 -5.18 -8.26
CA GLU A 222 -2.67 -5.28 -7.71
C GLU A 222 -1.67 -5.31 -8.86
N TYR A 223 -0.67 -4.44 -8.78
CA TYR A 223 0.39 -4.33 -9.76
C TYR A 223 1.69 -4.84 -9.13
N PRO A 224 2.47 -5.68 -9.84
CA PRO A 224 3.74 -6.11 -9.33
C PRO A 224 4.70 -4.91 -9.24
N VAL A 225 5.53 -4.91 -8.21
CA VAL A 225 6.61 -3.95 -8.10
C VAL A 225 7.69 -4.29 -9.15
N PRO A 226 8.25 -3.31 -9.90
CA PRO A 226 9.15 -3.61 -11.02
C PRO A 226 10.47 -4.29 -10.63
N LYS A 227 10.98 -4.02 -9.41
CA LYS A 227 12.27 -4.51 -8.93
C LYS A 227 12.16 -5.08 -7.51
N HIS A 228 13.03 -6.03 -7.17
CA HIS A 228 13.13 -6.60 -5.83
C HIS A 228 14.60 -6.70 -5.39
N PRO A 229 14.92 -6.41 -4.11
CA PRO A 229 14.04 -5.82 -3.10
C PRO A 229 13.73 -4.35 -3.40
N ALA A 230 12.47 -3.93 -3.26
CA ALA A 230 12.06 -2.55 -3.56
C ALA A 230 11.88 -1.67 -2.33
N LEU A 231 11.22 -2.23 -1.31
CA LEU A 231 10.59 -1.49 -0.20
C LEU A 231 9.89 -0.21 -0.72
N PRO A 232 8.80 -0.34 -1.51
CA PRO A 232 7.98 0.81 -1.88
C PRO A 232 7.61 1.59 -0.61
N HIS A 233 8.08 2.84 -0.50
CA HIS A 233 8.02 3.55 0.78
C HIS A 233 6.84 4.51 0.85
N ASP A 234 6.79 5.47 -0.07
CA ASP A 234 5.70 6.44 -0.18
C ASP A 234 5.11 6.45 -1.58
N LEU A 235 3.87 6.95 -1.68
CA LEU A 235 3.21 7.15 -2.96
C LEU A 235 2.40 8.44 -3.00
N VAL A 236 2.20 8.97 -4.20
CA VAL A 236 1.30 10.09 -4.47
C VAL A 236 0.58 9.88 -5.80
N VAL A 237 -0.66 10.37 -5.88
CA VAL A 237 -1.37 10.45 -7.16
C VAL A 237 -0.97 11.74 -7.84
N GLY A 238 -0.35 11.64 -9.02
CA GLY A 238 0.08 12.80 -9.79
C GLY A 238 -1.07 13.54 -10.47
N PRO A 239 -0.84 14.79 -10.92
CA PRO A 239 -1.81 15.55 -11.71
C PRO A 239 -2.16 14.86 -13.05
N ASP A 240 -1.26 14.01 -13.54
CA ASP A 240 -1.43 13.13 -14.71
C ASP A 240 -2.23 11.85 -14.41
N ARG A 241 -2.70 11.68 -13.17
CA ARG A 241 -3.41 10.50 -12.65
C ARG A 241 -2.58 9.22 -12.56
N ARG A 242 -1.26 9.29 -12.84
CA ARG A 242 -0.35 8.19 -12.55
C ARG A 242 -0.12 8.09 -11.05
N ILE A 243 0.18 6.89 -10.57
CA ILE A 243 0.56 6.64 -9.19
C ILE A 243 2.08 6.62 -9.13
N TRP A 244 2.66 7.60 -8.45
CA TRP A 244 4.09 7.74 -8.28
C TRP A 244 4.50 7.08 -6.99
N VAL A 245 5.50 6.20 -7.04
CA VAL A 245 5.93 5.35 -5.93
C VAL A 245 7.44 5.40 -5.80
N THR A 246 7.94 5.56 -4.58
CA THR A 246 9.39 5.58 -4.33
C THR A 246 9.96 4.20 -4.10
N GLY A 247 11.08 3.90 -4.76
CA GLY A 247 11.81 2.65 -4.64
C GLY A 247 12.99 2.81 -3.69
N PHE A 248 12.75 2.66 -2.39
CA PHE A 248 13.72 2.92 -1.32
C PHE A 248 15.08 2.24 -1.54
N PHE A 249 15.07 0.98 -1.99
CA PHE A 249 16.29 0.20 -2.21
C PHE A 249 16.87 0.25 -3.64
N ASN A 250 16.32 1.08 -4.54
CA ASN A 250 16.66 1.01 -5.98
C ASN A 250 17.12 2.33 -6.60
N ASP A 251 17.33 3.39 -5.82
CA ASP A 251 17.71 4.72 -6.34
C ASP A 251 16.82 5.18 -7.50
N GLU A 252 15.54 4.80 -7.43
CA GLU A 252 14.57 4.95 -8.49
C GLU A 252 13.19 5.31 -7.95
N MET A 253 12.42 5.94 -8.80
CA MET A 253 10.97 6.11 -8.68
C MET A 253 10.25 5.38 -9.79
N TRP A 254 8.97 5.07 -9.55
CA TRP A 254 8.09 4.45 -10.53
C TRP A 254 6.80 5.23 -10.68
N ALA A 255 6.44 5.56 -11.93
CA ALA A 255 5.14 6.11 -12.27
C ALA A 255 4.29 5.02 -12.93
N LEU A 256 3.25 4.57 -12.21
CA LEU A 256 2.29 3.56 -12.66
C LEU A 256 1.11 4.24 -13.36
N GLU A 257 0.82 3.84 -14.60
CA GLU A 257 -0.45 4.12 -15.27
C GLU A 257 -1.47 3.04 -14.87
N PRO A 258 -2.48 3.34 -14.03
CA PRO A 258 -3.35 2.30 -13.49
C PRO A 258 -4.22 1.63 -14.57
N SER A 259 -4.62 2.35 -15.62
CA SER A 259 -5.52 1.80 -16.64
C SER A 259 -4.87 0.71 -17.51
N THR A 260 -3.55 0.76 -17.66
CA THR A 260 -2.77 -0.20 -18.46
C THR A 260 -1.88 -1.08 -17.59
N GLY A 261 -1.52 -0.67 -16.37
CA GLY A 261 -0.49 -1.29 -15.55
C GLY A 261 0.92 -1.12 -16.10
N GLU A 262 1.13 -0.16 -17.00
CA GLU A 262 2.47 0.21 -17.45
C GLU A 262 3.17 1.01 -16.35
N ILE A 263 4.47 0.76 -16.18
CA ILE A 263 5.29 1.41 -15.18
C ILE A 263 6.50 2.03 -15.87
N GLU A 264 6.64 3.33 -15.72
CA GLU A 264 7.83 4.06 -16.12
C GLU A 264 8.76 4.23 -14.92
N ALA A 265 10.06 4.01 -15.11
CA ALA A 265 11.07 4.13 -14.06
C ALA A 265 11.92 5.38 -14.25
N PHE A 266 12.16 6.09 -13.16
CA PHE A 266 12.95 7.32 -13.09
C PHE A 266 14.14 7.08 -12.17
N PRO A 267 15.36 6.90 -12.70
CA PRO A 267 16.58 6.87 -11.88
C PRO A 267 16.81 8.23 -11.23
N ILE A 268 17.03 8.22 -9.92
CA ILE A 268 17.07 9.41 -9.07
C ILE A 268 18.13 9.22 -7.98
N ASN A 269 19.38 9.26 -8.40
CA ASN A 269 20.54 9.43 -7.55
C ASN A 269 21.78 9.62 -8.45
N GLU A 270 22.51 10.71 -8.28
CA GLU A 270 23.78 10.92 -9.02
C GLU A 270 24.98 10.29 -8.28
N LYS A 271 24.84 9.94 -6.99
CA LYS A 271 25.92 9.40 -6.17
C LYS A 271 26.04 7.89 -6.38
N VAL A 272 27.12 7.46 -7.01
CA VAL A 272 27.35 6.05 -7.38
C VAL A 272 27.61 5.14 -6.18
N ASP A 273 28.26 5.67 -5.13
CA ASP A 273 28.74 4.87 -3.98
C ASP A 273 27.84 4.98 -2.74
N THR A 274 26.69 5.64 -2.84
CA THR A 274 25.79 5.84 -1.70
C THR A 274 24.36 5.72 -2.15
N LEU A 275 23.63 4.77 -1.58
CA LEU A 275 22.22 4.56 -1.88
C LEU A 275 21.42 5.82 -1.49
N GLY A 276 20.68 6.37 -2.44
CA GLY A 276 19.84 7.56 -2.29
C GLY A 276 18.76 7.37 -1.25
N GLN A 277 18.24 6.15 -1.10
CA GLN A 277 17.18 5.85 -0.12
C GLN A 277 15.97 6.76 -0.31
N VAL A 278 15.38 6.64 -1.50
CA VAL A 278 14.27 7.47 -1.97
C VAL A 278 13.04 7.24 -1.09
N ARG A 279 12.50 8.30 -0.49
CA ARG A 279 11.36 8.22 0.46
C ARG A 279 10.22 9.18 0.10
N ALA A 280 9.92 10.16 0.95
CA ALA A 280 8.76 11.01 0.80
C ALA A 280 8.81 11.79 -0.51
N LEU A 281 7.64 11.99 -1.12
CA LEU A 281 7.47 12.70 -2.37
C LEU A 281 6.17 13.53 -2.38
N LYS A 282 6.19 14.67 -3.05
CA LYS A 282 5.01 15.53 -3.21
C LYS A 282 5.06 16.36 -4.48
N PHE A 283 3.93 16.47 -5.16
CA PHE A 283 3.79 17.39 -6.29
C PHE A 283 3.67 18.84 -5.80
N LYS A 284 4.49 19.72 -6.38
CA LYS A 284 4.36 21.17 -6.28
C LYS A 284 3.23 21.66 -7.19
N ALA A 285 2.72 22.86 -6.91
CA ALA A 285 1.67 23.49 -7.71
C ALA A 285 2.06 23.74 -9.18
N ASN A 286 3.37 23.82 -9.46
CA ASN A 286 3.91 23.97 -10.82
C ASN A 286 4.04 22.62 -11.57
N GLY A 287 3.60 21.50 -10.99
CA GLY A 287 3.67 20.17 -11.58
C GLY A 287 5.00 19.43 -11.39
N LYS A 288 6.02 20.06 -10.81
CA LYS A 288 7.28 19.38 -10.45
C LYS A 288 7.06 18.47 -9.24
N LEU A 289 7.83 17.39 -9.17
CA LEU A 289 7.78 16.42 -8.08
C LEU A 289 9.00 16.61 -7.18
N VAL A 290 8.79 16.99 -5.92
CA VAL A 290 9.88 17.03 -4.93
C VAL A 290 9.91 15.77 -4.10
N MET A 291 11.11 15.42 -3.64
CA MET A 291 11.32 14.21 -2.87
C MET A 291 12.60 14.24 -2.05
N LEU A 292 12.68 13.38 -1.04
CA LEU A 292 13.85 13.23 -0.17
C LEU A 292 14.61 11.94 -0.47
N LEU A 293 15.93 12.08 -0.51
CA LEU A 293 16.91 10.99 -0.56
C LEU A 293 17.68 11.01 0.76
N GLY A 294 17.15 10.28 1.76
CA GLY A 294 17.72 10.30 3.11
C GLY A 294 19.16 9.79 3.16
N GLY A 295 19.51 8.81 2.32
CA GLY A 295 20.83 8.19 2.35
C GLY A 295 21.94 9.09 1.80
N THR A 296 21.59 10.12 1.04
CA THR A 296 22.54 11.07 0.45
C THR A 296 22.38 12.49 0.98
N ASP A 297 21.56 12.67 2.01
CA ASP A 297 21.18 13.95 2.63
C ASP A 297 20.71 14.99 1.60
N ALA A 298 19.86 14.57 0.66
CA ALA A 298 19.47 15.39 -0.48
C ALA A 298 17.96 15.52 -0.65
N MET A 299 17.55 16.65 -1.24
CA MET A 299 16.22 16.83 -1.83
C MET A 299 16.35 16.90 -3.35
N VAL A 300 15.50 16.19 -4.07
CA VAL A 300 15.45 16.22 -5.54
C VAL A 300 14.15 16.88 -5.99
N GLU A 301 14.23 17.76 -6.97
CA GLU A 301 13.08 18.27 -7.73
C GLU A 301 13.13 17.72 -9.16
N LEU A 302 12.17 16.85 -9.49
CA LEU A 302 12.04 16.16 -10.77
C LEU A 302 11.00 16.85 -11.66
N ASP A 303 11.31 16.94 -12.95
CA ASP A 303 10.35 17.20 -14.01
C ASP A 303 9.72 15.90 -14.52
N PRO A 304 8.42 15.65 -14.26
CA PRO A 304 7.75 14.42 -14.68
C PRO A 304 7.65 14.23 -16.20
N GLU A 305 7.75 15.32 -16.99
CA GLU A 305 7.61 15.25 -18.44
C GLU A 305 8.92 14.85 -19.12
N THR A 306 10.05 15.31 -18.59
CA THR A 306 11.37 15.13 -19.21
C THR A 306 12.25 14.13 -18.47
N GLY A 307 11.93 13.82 -17.21
CA GLY A 307 12.78 13.03 -16.32
C GLY A 307 14.01 13.78 -15.82
N ALA A 308 14.21 15.04 -16.22
CA ALA A 308 15.31 15.86 -15.73
C ALA A 308 15.05 16.30 -14.29
N TYR A 309 16.09 16.34 -13.46
CA TYR A 309 15.96 16.75 -12.07
C TYR A 309 17.10 17.67 -11.63
N GLN A 310 16.85 18.39 -10.55
CA GLN A 310 17.84 19.17 -9.82
C GLN A 310 17.95 18.63 -8.39
N THR A 311 19.17 18.53 -7.89
CA THR A 311 19.47 18.10 -6.52
C THR A 311 19.84 19.30 -5.66
N PHE A 312 19.31 19.33 -4.45
CA PHE A 312 19.58 20.32 -3.41
C PHE A 312 20.13 19.59 -2.18
N ASP A 313 21.10 20.21 -1.51
CA ASP A 313 21.60 19.69 -0.24
C ASP A 313 20.54 19.91 0.85
N ALA A 314 20.07 18.81 1.45
CA ALA A 314 19.15 18.85 2.57
C ALA A 314 19.89 18.93 3.92
N GLY A 315 21.20 18.65 3.94
CA GLY A 315 22.07 18.75 5.11
C GLY A 315 21.72 17.79 6.26
N MET A 316 20.79 16.85 6.06
CA MET A 316 20.31 15.91 7.06
C MET A 316 19.56 14.73 6.40
N TYR A 317 19.33 13.68 7.19
CA TYR A 317 18.53 12.53 6.78
C TYR A 317 17.03 12.88 6.79
N GLY A 318 16.54 13.41 5.68
CA GLY A 318 15.12 13.72 5.50
C GLY A 318 14.23 12.47 5.44
N HIS A 319 13.16 12.39 6.24
CA HIS A 319 12.22 11.26 6.21
C HIS A 319 10.89 11.59 5.55
N SER A 320 10.19 12.61 6.07
CA SER A 320 8.88 13.05 5.60
C SER A 320 8.94 14.51 5.20
N LEU A 321 8.11 14.91 4.23
CA LEU A 321 8.07 16.27 3.70
C LEU A 321 6.65 16.79 3.51
N ASP A 322 6.51 18.11 3.58
CA ASP A 322 5.32 18.84 3.16
C ASP A 322 5.68 20.18 2.51
N LEU A 323 4.73 20.79 1.81
CA LEU A 323 4.86 22.07 1.14
C LEU A 323 4.06 23.14 1.88
N ASP A 324 4.64 24.33 2.05
CA ASP A 324 3.85 25.48 2.48
C ASP A 324 3.17 26.20 1.29
N SER A 325 2.35 27.22 1.58
CA SER A 325 1.62 27.97 0.56
C SER A 325 2.50 28.81 -0.37
N GLN A 326 3.78 28.97 -0.04
CA GLN A 326 4.77 29.67 -0.86
C GLN A 326 5.58 28.70 -1.72
N GLY A 327 5.34 27.39 -1.59
CA GLY A 327 6.03 26.34 -2.32
C GLY A 327 7.37 25.94 -1.71
N ASN A 328 7.66 26.34 -0.47
CA ASN A 328 8.84 25.87 0.26
C ASN A 328 8.63 24.43 0.71
N VAL A 329 9.71 23.67 0.74
CA VAL A 329 9.72 22.27 1.16
C VAL A 329 10.16 22.19 2.60
N TRP A 330 9.28 21.74 3.48
CA TRP A 330 9.56 21.47 4.88
C TRP A 330 9.73 19.97 5.09
N PHE A 331 10.70 19.57 5.91
CA PHE A 331 10.98 18.16 6.18
C PHE A 331 11.59 17.95 7.55
N ASN A 332 11.44 16.75 8.11
CA ASN A 332 12.03 16.38 9.38
C ASN A 332 13.35 15.61 9.19
N ASP A 333 14.29 15.78 10.12
CA ASP A 333 15.39 14.86 10.30
C ASP A 333 14.91 13.60 11.03
N TYR A 334 15.32 12.42 10.56
CA TYR A 334 14.95 11.15 11.17
C TYR A 334 15.88 10.72 12.31
N PHE A 335 17.15 11.10 12.24
CA PHE A 335 18.19 10.58 13.13
C PHE A 335 18.92 11.67 13.92
N GLY A 336 18.70 12.94 13.56
CA GLY A 336 19.32 14.10 14.19
C GLY A 336 19.12 14.16 15.70
N LYS A 337 20.20 14.52 16.40
CA LYS A 337 20.23 14.84 17.83
C LYS A 337 21.03 16.13 18.02
N PRO A 338 20.41 17.28 18.38
CA PRO A 338 18.99 17.47 18.68
C PRO A 338 18.09 17.25 17.45
N GLU A 339 16.81 16.95 17.72
CA GLU A 339 15.78 16.88 16.68
C GLU A 339 15.71 18.20 15.91
N GLN A 340 15.49 18.12 14.60
CA GLN A 340 15.49 19.28 13.73
C GLN A 340 14.52 19.15 12.56
N ILE A 341 14.09 20.30 12.04
CA ILE A 341 13.33 20.43 10.80
C ILE A 341 14.10 21.28 9.80
N GLY A 342 14.13 20.84 8.55
CA GLY A 342 14.68 21.59 7.42
C GLY A 342 13.58 22.30 6.64
N LYS A 343 13.93 23.45 6.07
CA LYS A 343 13.15 24.18 5.07
C LYS A 343 14.05 24.48 3.88
N ILE A 344 13.70 24.01 2.69
CA ILE A 344 14.30 24.47 1.44
C ILE A 344 13.35 25.48 0.80
N ASP A 345 13.85 26.69 0.55
CA ASP A 345 13.08 27.74 -0.13
C ASP A 345 12.74 27.32 -1.57
N GLY A 346 11.47 27.43 -1.93
CA GLY A 346 10.97 26.93 -3.22
C GLY A 346 11.41 27.73 -4.44
N GLY A 347 11.92 28.96 -4.24
CA GLY A 347 12.40 29.83 -5.30
C GLY A 347 13.93 29.93 -5.37
N THR A 348 14.63 29.93 -4.22
CA THR A 348 16.09 30.06 -4.18
C THR A 348 16.82 28.73 -4.00
N GLY A 349 16.16 27.71 -3.45
CA GLY A 349 16.80 26.45 -3.06
C GLY A 349 17.64 26.55 -1.78
N GLU A 350 17.55 27.66 -1.04
CA GLU A 350 18.30 27.87 0.20
C GLU A 350 17.75 27.00 1.34
N LEU A 351 18.64 26.29 2.02
CA LEU A 351 18.32 25.49 3.20
C LEU A 351 18.37 26.36 4.48
N THR A 352 17.29 26.32 5.25
CA THR A 352 17.24 26.77 6.65
C THR A 352 16.97 25.58 7.56
N VAL A 353 17.75 25.42 8.62
CA VAL A 353 17.57 24.36 9.62
C VAL A 353 17.10 24.97 10.94
N HIS A 354 16.04 24.39 11.50
CA HIS A 354 15.52 24.76 12.81
C HIS A 354 15.68 23.59 13.76
N GLN A 355 16.42 23.79 14.84
CA GLN A 355 16.41 22.85 15.97
C GLN A 355 15.06 22.94 16.66
N ILE A 356 14.47 21.79 16.96
CA ILE A 356 13.26 21.71 17.77
C ILE A 356 13.61 21.16 19.16
N PRO A 357 12.90 21.59 20.21
CA PRO A 357 13.06 20.98 21.52
C PRO A 357 12.82 19.47 21.39
N SER A 358 13.76 18.65 21.86
CA SER A 358 13.57 17.21 21.80
C SER A 358 12.37 16.81 22.64
N ALA A 359 11.64 15.82 22.15
CA ALA A 359 10.51 15.23 22.85
C ALA A 359 10.95 14.40 24.08
N TYR A 360 12.14 14.59 24.65
CA TYR A 360 12.52 14.00 25.94
C TYR A 360 11.46 14.37 26.99
N LEU A 361 10.44 13.52 27.10
CA LEU A 361 9.65 13.35 28.29
C LEU A 361 10.67 12.85 29.31
N THR A 362 11.32 13.78 29.98
CA THR A 362 12.17 13.45 31.12
C THR A 362 11.29 12.66 32.08
N GLU A 363 11.74 11.46 32.45
CA GLU A 363 11.12 10.66 33.50
C GLU A 363 10.77 11.60 34.67
N ALA A 364 9.47 11.76 34.92
CA ALA A 364 8.93 12.55 36.02
C ALA A 364 8.72 11.66 37.25
#